data_AF-A0A955WEV9-F1
#
_entry.id   AF-A0A955WEV9-F1
#
_cell.length_a   1.000
_cell.length_b   1.000
_cell.length_c   1.000
_cell.angle_alpha   90.00
_cell.angle_beta   90.00
_cell.angle_gamma   90.00
#
_symmetry.space_group_name_H-M   'P 1'
#
loop_
_entity.id
_entity.type
_entity.pdbx_description
1 polymer ?
#
loop_
_entity_poly.entity_id
_entity_poly.type
_entity_poly.pdbx_seq_one_letter_code
_entity_poly.pdbx_strand_id
1 'polypeptide(L)'
;MVRARSSWWLLFILLLSAAGAHARNPADAFKGRIVLSTKPFPARFSSDARFISHMKSVDTKHFAFAGTEEEEGVNVEFMAFFARPYTATEFTGTIYDTTEGQRMVTSFPVYPNQRETRILASFMKLDKASFPDEDRQYLFVITHNTRVIAETKFVIKESPQHRADRQAEERALRKGSVVNF
;
A
#
# COMPACT_ATOMS: atom_id res chain seq x y z
N MET A 1 -25.92 62.68 -43.95
CA MET A 1 -26.80 61.76 -43.18
C MET A 1 -25.91 60.71 -42.50
N VAL A 2 -25.55 60.94 -41.25
CA VAL A 2 -24.71 60.04 -40.44
C VAL A 2 -25.61 59.47 -39.35
N ARG A 3 -25.79 58.14 -39.31
CA ARG A 3 -26.55 57.45 -38.27
C ARG A 3 -25.57 56.86 -37.25
N ALA A 4 -25.56 57.44 -36.06
CA ALA A 4 -25.04 56.82 -34.85
C ALA A 4 -26.04 55.81 -34.30
N ARG A 5 -25.52 54.72 -33.71
CA ARG A 5 -26.14 53.79 -32.73
C ARG A 5 -25.17 52.61 -32.56
N SER A 6 -24.81 52.08 -31.41
CA SER A 6 -25.06 52.34 -29.99
C SER A 6 -24.29 51.23 -29.26
N SER A 7 -23.40 51.56 -28.32
CA SER A 7 -22.69 50.58 -27.49
C SER A 7 -23.66 49.67 -26.73
N TRP A 8 -23.51 48.36 -26.88
CA TRP A 8 -24.19 47.37 -26.04
C TRP A 8 -23.15 46.48 -25.34
N TRP A 9 -22.86 46.86 -24.09
CA TRP A 9 -22.63 46.03 -22.91
C TRP A 9 -21.82 44.72 -23.03
N LEU A 10 -20.61 44.81 -22.47
CA LEU A 10 -19.96 43.76 -21.68
C LEU A 10 -20.96 42.93 -20.85
N LEU A 11 -20.98 41.60 -21.05
CA LEU A 11 -21.25 40.60 -20.00
C LEU A 11 -21.04 39.18 -20.57
N PHE A 12 -19.78 38.85 -20.86
CA PHE A 12 -19.39 37.45 -21.07
C PHE A 12 -19.22 36.83 -19.69
N ILE A 13 -20.32 36.30 -19.16
CA ILE A 13 -20.38 35.59 -17.87
C ILE A 13 -19.49 34.35 -17.97
N LEU A 14 -18.38 34.38 -17.24
CA LEU A 14 -17.57 33.21 -16.88
C LEU A 14 -18.48 32.23 -16.11
N LEU A 15 -19.06 31.26 -16.82
CA LEU A 15 -19.59 30.04 -16.22
C LEU A 15 -18.41 29.19 -15.74
N LEU A 16 -17.83 29.61 -14.61
CA LEU A 16 -16.95 28.79 -13.81
C LEU A 16 -17.81 27.63 -13.29
N SER A 17 -17.83 26.53 -14.04
CA SER A 17 -18.38 25.26 -13.60
C SER A 17 -17.56 24.80 -12.40
N ALA A 18 -17.95 25.24 -11.21
CA ALA A 18 -17.54 24.63 -9.96
C ALA A 18 -18.13 23.21 -9.96
N ALA A 19 -17.44 22.29 -10.61
CA ALA A 19 -17.62 20.88 -10.37
C ALA A 19 -17.32 20.69 -8.89
N GLY A 20 -18.38 20.66 -8.08
CA GLY A 20 -18.28 20.34 -6.67
C GLY A 20 -17.52 19.03 -6.57
N ALA A 21 -16.30 19.10 -6.04
CA ALA A 21 -15.54 17.91 -5.70
C ALA A 21 -16.31 17.24 -4.56
N HIS A 22 -17.30 16.40 -4.92
CA HIS A 22 -17.94 15.51 -3.97
C HIS A 22 -16.80 14.77 -3.27
N ALA A 23 -16.66 15.02 -1.97
CA ALA A 23 -15.68 14.36 -1.14
C ALA A 23 -15.94 12.85 -1.29
N ARG A 24 -15.04 12.16 -2.00
CA ARG A 24 -15.14 10.71 -2.15
C ARG A 24 -14.98 10.12 -0.76
N ASN A 25 -15.93 9.27 -0.35
CA ASN A 25 -15.78 8.48 0.86
C ASN A 25 -14.48 7.64 0.75
N PRO A 26 -13.69 7.47 1.82
CA PRO A 26 -12.44 6.72 1.78
C PRO A 26 -12.57 5.30 1.24
N ALA A 27 -13.64 4.58 1.61
CA ALA A 27 -13.90 3.23 1.11
C ALA A 27 -14.10 3.19 -0.41
N ASP A 28 -14.73 4.22 -0.98
CA ASP A 28 -14.92 4.35 -2.43
C ASP A 28 -13.63 4.76 -3.14
N ALA A 29 -12.79 5.58 -2.50
CA ALA A 29 -11.53 6.03 -3.05
C ALA A 29 -10.49 4.89 -3.20
N PHE A 30 -10.58 3.87 -2.33
CA PHE A 30 -9.65 2.74 -2.31
C PHE A 30 -10.32 1.38 -2.56
N LYS A 31 -11.56 1.34 -3.06
CA LYS A 31 -12.32 0.10 -3.25
C LYS A 31 -11.50 -1.04 -3.85
N GLY A 32 -11.50 -2.19 -3.18
CA GLY A 32 -10.76 -3.38 -3.58
C GLY A 32 -9.25 -3.35 -3.31
N ARG A 33 -8.74 -2.33 -2.60
CA ARG A 33 -7.30 -2.18 -2.33
C ARG A 33 -6.98 -2.41 -0.87
N ILE A 34 -5.74 -2.81 -0.63
CA ILE A 34 -5.11 -2.80 0.68
C ILE A 34 -4.02 -1.72 0.68
N VAL A 35 -4.05 -0.85 1.69
CA VAL A 35 -2.99 0.11 2.00
C VAL A 35 -2.11 -0.50 3.09
N LEU A 36 -0.80 -0.47 2.91
CA LEU A 36 0.17 -0.99 3.89
C LEU A 36 0.96 0.15 4.52
N SER A 37 1.35 0.03 5.78
CA SER A 37 2.24 0.99 6.43
C SER A 37 3.14 0.32 7.45
N THR A 38 4.34 0.87 7.63
CA THR A 38 5.23 0.53 8.76
C THR A 38 4.95 1.40 9.99
N LYS A 39 3.99 2.32 9.90
CA LYS A 39 3.61 3.24 10.97
C LYS A 39 2.14 3.05 11.33
N PRO A 40 1.77 3.31 12.59
CA PRO A 40 0.38 3.23 12.98
C PRO A 40 -0.54 4.17 12.23
N PHE A 41 -1.69 3.67 11.78
CA PHE A 41 -2.73 4.51 11.21
C PHE A 41 -3.38 5.37 12.31
N PRO A 42 -3.60 6.67 12.07
CA PRO A 42 -4.34 7.51 12.99
C PRO A 42 -5.74 6.97 13.28
N ALA A 43 -6.13 6.94 14.55
CA ALA A 43 -7.46 6.49 14.96
C ALA A 43 -8.61 7.36 14.41
N ARG A 44 -8.32 8.61 14.05
CA ARG A 44 -9.30 9.57 13.53
C ARG A 44 -8.67 10.55 12.55
N PHE A 45 -9.46 10.98 11.58
CA PHE A 45 -9.12 12.05 10.65
C PHE A 45 -10.13 13.17 10.76
N SER A 46 -9.69 14.41 10.53
CA SER A 46 -10.58 15.56 10.57
C SER A 46 -11.52 15.64 9.35
N SER A 47 -11.23 14.89 8.28
CA SER A 47 -12.05 14.81 7.07
C SER A 47 -11.63 13.62 6.20
N ASP A 48 -12.56 13.18 5.33
CA ASP A 48 -12.32 12.14 4.31
C ASP A 48 -11.17 12.50 3.37
N ALA A 49 -11.05 13.78 2.98
CA ALA A 49 -9.97 14.23 2.12
C ALA A 49 -8.60 14.06 2.79
N ARG A 50 -8.48 14.37 4.09
CA ARG A 50 -7.23 14.14 4.85
C ARG A 50 -6.96 12.66 5.03
N PHE A 51 -7.98 11.86 5.29
CA PHE A 51 -7.86 10.41 5.33
C PHE A 51 -7.26 9.88 4.03
N ILE A 52 -7.87 10.22 2.89
CA ILE A 52 -7.44 9.75 1.57
C ILE A 52 -6.02 10.21 1.25
N SER A 53 -5.71 11.47 1.52
CA SER A 53 -4.36 12.00 1.32
C SER A 53 -3.34 11.26 2.17
N HIS A 54 -3.65 11.00 3.44
CA HIS A 54 -2.75 10.30 4.34
C HIS A 54 -2.53 8.86 3.88
N MET A 55 -3.60 8.10 3.58
CA MET A 55 -3.50 6.73 3.06
C MET A 55 -2.62 6.65 1.81
N LYS A 56 -2.76 7.58 0.87
CA LYS A 56 -1.88 7.64 -0.32
C LYS A 56 -0.41 7.88 0.04
N SER A 57 -0.15 8.69 1.07
CA SER A 57 1.22 9.03 1.47
C SER A 57 1.93 7.92 2.23
N VAL A 58 1.19 7.08 2.96
CA VAL A 58 1.77 6.05 3.82
C VAL A 58 1.79 4.66 3.17
N ASP A 59 1.22 4.51 1.98
CA ASP A 59 1.09 3.22 1.28
C ASP A 59 2.45 2.64 0.86
N THR A 60 3.06 1.85 1.74
CA THR A 60 4.39 1.26 1.55
C THR A 60 4.32 0.02 0.67
N LYS A 61 5.10 0.01 -0.42
CA LYS A 61 5.20 -1.12 -1.36
C LYS A 61 6.53 -1.86 -1.30
N HIS A 62 7.49 -1.34 -0.55
CA HIS A 62 8.83 -1.90 -0.39
C HIS A 62 9.15 -2.02 1.08
N PHE A 63 9.46 -3.23 1.52
CA PHE A 63 9.91 -3.54 2.87
C PHE A 63 11.32 -4.10 2.82
N ALA A 64 12.08 -3.93 3.89
CA ALA A 64 13.38 -4.55 4.07
C ALA A 64 13.54 -4.90 5.54
N PHE A 65 14.17 -6.03 5.82
CA PHE A 65 14.59 -6.39 7.16
C PHE A 65 15.80 -5.54 7.58
N ALA A 66 16.00 -5.34 8.89
CA ALA A 66 17.04 -4.45 9.39
C ALA A 66 18.43 -5.08 9.27
N GLY A 67 18.50 -6.39 9.38
CA GLY A 67 19.67 -7.24 9.33
C GLY A 67 19.32 -8.61 8.76
N THR A 68 20.01 -9.63 9.27
CA THR A 68 20.16 -10.93 8.60
C THR A 68 19.64 -12.10 9.45
N GLU A 69 19.29 -11.83 10.71
CA GLU A 69 18.83 -12.84 11.66
C GLU A 69 17.39 -13.27 11.38
N GLU A 70 17.08 -14.55 11.60
CA GLU A 70 15.75 -15.12 11.30
C GLU A 70 14.63 -14.58 12.21
N GLU A 71 14.97 -14.13 13.42
CA GLU A 71 14.02 -13.58 14.41
C GLU A 71 13.52 -12.18 14.03
N GLU A 72 14.24 -11.52 13.11
CA GLU A 72 13.88 -10.19 12.64
C GLU A 72 12.55 -10.18 11.91
N GLY A 73 11.90 -9.02 11.95
CA GLY A 73 10.72 -8.80 11.15
C GLY A 73 10.27 -7.36 11.13
N VAL A 74 9.34 -7.07 10.23
CA VAL A 74 8.72 -5.76 10.07
C VAL A 74 7.26 -5.88 10.47
N ASN A 75 6.85 -5.07 11.44
CA ASN A 75 5.44 -4.88 11.74
C ASN A 75 4.81 -4.04 10.63
N VAL A 76 3.78 -4.58 9.99
CA VAL A 76 3.05 -3.94 8.90
C VAL A 76 1.61 -3.78 9.34
N GLU A 77 1.18 -2.53 9.50
CA GLU A 77 -0.23 -2.22 9.57
C GLU A 77 -0.83 -2.26 8.17
N PHE A 78 -2.05 -2.76 8.06
CA PHE A 78 -2.79 -2.74 6.81
C PHE A 78 -4.22 -2.26 7.01
N MET A 79 -4.72 -1.61 5.96
CA MET A 79 -6.10 -1.18 5.88
C MET A 79 -6.68 -1.62 4.53
N ALA A 80 -7.63 -2.55 4.57
CA ALA A 80 -8.32 -3.07 3.40
C ALA A 80 -9.66 -2.35 3.20
N PHE A 81 -9.93 -1.94 1.96
CA PHE A 81 -11.11 -1.17 1.59
C PHE A 81 -12.00 -1.99 0.67
N PHE A 82 -13.22 -2.27 1.11
CA PHE A 82 -14.13 -3.14 0.37
C PHE A 82 -15.10 -2.32 -0.49
N ALA A 83 -15.39 -2.83 -1.69
CA ALA A 83 -16.32 -2.16 -2.61
C ALA A 83 -17.74 -1.99 -2.02
N ARG A 84 -18.14 -2.91 -1.14
CA ARG A 84 -19.41 -2.92 -0.41
C ARG A 84 -19.17 -3.35 1.04
N PRO A 85 -20.10 -3.07 1.97
CA PRO A 85 -20.04 -3.65 3.31
C PRO A 85 -20.13 -5.18 3.26
N TYR A 86 -19.36 -5.84 4.13
CA TYR A 86 -19.43 -7.27 4.35
C TYR A 86 -19.80 -7.54 5.80
N THR A 87 -20.75 -8.46 6.00
CA THR A 87 -21.12 -8.98 7.31
C THR A 87 -20.35 -10.27 7.58
N ALA A 88 -19.33 -10.20 8.43
CA ALA A 88 -18.47 -11.34 8.74
C ALA A 88 -17.93 -11.24 10.18
N THR A 89 -17.72 -12.38 10.81
CA THR A 89 -16.95 -12.48 12.06
C THR A 89 -15.47 -12.66 11.80
N GLU A 90 -15.10 -13.10 10.60
CA GLU A 90 -13.72 -13.40 10.21
C GLU A 90 -13.55 -13.17 8.70
N PHE A 91 -12.41 -12.61 8.34
CA PHE A 91 -11.86 -12.59 6.98
C PHE A 91 -10.57 -13.40 6.96
N THR A 92 -10.13 -13.85 5.79
CA THR A 92 -8.83 -14.54 5.66
C THR A 92 -7.86 -13.66 4.90
N GLY A 93 -6.73 -13.33 5.55
CA GLY A 93 -5.58 -12.72 4.89
C GLY A 93 -4.66 -13.81 4.35
N THR A 94 -4.25 -13.70 3.09
CA THR A 94 -3.33 -14.67 2.46
C THR A 94 -2.26 -13.94 1.69
N ILE A 95 -1.00 -14.32 1.89
CA ILE A 95 0.15 -13.78 1.15
C ILE A 95 0.67 -14.86 0.22
N TYR A 96 0.81 -14.50 -1.05
CA TYR A 96 1.43 -15.30 -2.09
C TYR A 96 2.76 -14.67 -2.49
N ASP A 97 3.79 -15.48 -2.67
CA ASP A 97 4.96 -15.13 -3.48
C ASP A 97 4.53 -15.22 -4.94
N THR A 98 4.71 -14.13 -5.67
CA THR A 98 4.35 -13.99 -7.09
C THR A 98 5.56 -13.87 -8.02
N THR A 99 6.77 -14.12 -7.51
CA THR A 99 8.02 -13.89 -8.26
C THR A 99 8.19 -14.87 -9.42
N GLU A 100 7.93 -16.17 -9.17
CA GLU A 100 8.14 -17.25 -10.15
C GLU A 100 6.85 -18.06 -10.44
N GLY A 101 5.71 -17.51 -10.04
CA GLY A 101 4.43 -18.21 -9.98
C GLY A 101 3.68 -17.79 -8.73
N GLN A 102 2.50 -18.35 -8.46
CA GLN A 102 1.68 -17.96 -7.31
C GLN A 102 1.74 -19.03 -6.21
N ARG A 103 2.77 -18.94 -5.36
CA ARG A 103 2.97 -19.87 -4.23
C ARG A 103 2.44 -19.24 -2.95
N MET A 104 1.56 -19.91 -2.23
CA MET A 104 1.10 -19.44 -0.92
C MET A 104 2.26 -19.47 0.08
N VAL A 105 2.49 -18.36 0.77
CA VAL A 105 3.51 -18.22 1.82
C VAL A 105 2.87 -18.38 3.19
N THR A 106 1.80 -17.64 3.45
CA THR A 106 1.09 -17.70 4.74
C THR A 106 -0.38 -17.33 4.58
N SER A 107 -1.20 -17.78 5.52
CA SER A 107 -2.62 -17.47 5.60
C SER A 107 -3.05 -17.37 7.06
N PHE A 108 -3.82 -16.35 7.41
CA PHE A 108 -4.21 -16.06 8.79
C PHE A 108 -5.61 -15.44 8.88
N PRO A 109 -6.34 -15.67 9.99
CA PRO A 109 -7.63 -15.05 10.23
C PRO A 109 -7.46 -13.56 10.57
N VAL A 110 -8.39 -12.73 10.12
CA VAL A 110 -8.47 -11.29 10.41
C VAL A 110 -9.87 -10.98 10.93
N TYR A 111 -9.94 -10.58 12.20
CA TYR A 111 -11.19 -10.30 12.87
C TYR A 111 -11.54 -8.81 12.74
N PRO A 112 -12.72 -8.45 12.21
CA PRO A 112 -13.16 -7.07 12.15
C PRO A 112 -13.59 -6.55 13.53
N ASN A 113 -13.37 -5.27 13.78
CA ASN A 113 -13.82 -4.61 15.01
C ASN A 113 -15.36 -4.44 15.08
N GLN A 114 -16.05 -4.59 13.95
CA GLN A 114 -17.49 -4.41 13.82
C GLN A 114 -18.06 -5.40 12.79
N ARG A 115 -19.27 -5.88 13.05
CA ARG A 115 -19.89 -6.97 12.28
C ARG A 115 -20.10 -6.62 10.81
N GLU A 116 -20.50 -5.39 10.51
CA GLU A 116 -20.61 -4.87 9.14
C GLU A 116 -19.41 -3.97 8.85
N THR A 117 -18.51 -4.43 7.99
CA THR A 117 -17.22 -3.77 7.74
C THR A 117 -17.08 -3.42 6.27
N ARG A 118 -16.72 -2.16 5.99
CA ARG A 118 -16.28 -1.69 4.67
C ARG A 118 -14.80 -1.29 4.64
N ILE A 119 -14.23 -1.01 5.81
CA ILE A 119 -12.82 -0.70 6.01
C ILE A 119 -12.32 -1.60 7.14
N LEU A 120 -11.41 -2.51 6.81
CA LEU A 120 -10.81 -3.46 7.75
C LEU A 120 -9.38 -2.99 8.07
N ALA A 121 -9.13 -2.59 9.30
CA ALA A 121 -7.80 -2.23 9.79
C ALA A 121 -7.26 -3.34 10.70
N SER A 122 -6.03 -3.74 10.47
CA SER A 122 -5.34 -4.75 11.29
C SER A 122 -3.83 -4.64 11.06
N PHE A 123 -3.06 -5.59 11.59
CA PHE A 123 -1.62 -5.64 11.42
C PHE A 123 -1.17 -7.08 11.17
N MET A 124 0.03 -7.21 10.63
CA MET A 124 0.74 -8.47 10.45
C MET A 124 2.22 -8.25 10.71
N LYS A 125 2.93 -9.30 11.11
CA LYS A 125 4.39 -9.31 11.14
C LYS A 125 4.87 -10.01 9.87
N LEU A 126 5.75 -9.36 9.12
CA LEU A 126 6.58 -10.03 8.11
C LEU A 126 7.85 -10.47 8.85
N ASP A 127 8.00 -11.76 9.12
CA ASP A 127 9.21 -12.31 9.75
C ASP A 127 10.17 -12.88 8.70
N LYS A 128 11.47 -12.78 8.96
CA LYS A 128 12.50 -13.27 8.03
C LYS A 128 12.41 -14.77 7.79
N ALA A 129 11.99 -15.55 8.80
CA ALA A 129 11.80 -16.99 8.67
C ALA A 129 10.74 -17.38 7.62
N SER A 130 9.60 -16.68 7.56
CA SER A 130 8.55 -16.91 6.57
C SER A 130 8.86 -16.29 5.20
N PHE A 131 9.74 -15.29 5.17
CA PHE A 131 10.14 -14.54 3.98
C PHE A 131 11.68 -14.51 3.84
N PRO A 132 12.34 -15.67 3.68
CA PRO A 132 13.80 -15.77 3.73
C PRO A 132 14.46 -15.10 2.52
N ASP A 133 13.80 -15.21 1.36
CA ASP A 133 14.29 -14.70 0.10
C ASP A 133 14.06 -13.18 -0.05
N GLU A 134 15.13 -12.50 -0.44
CA GLU A 134 15.13 -11.07 -0.73
C GLU A 134 14.84 -10.80 -2.21
N ASP A 135 14.41 -9.58 -2.52
CA ASP A 135 14.00 -9.13 -3.87
C ASP A 135 12.83 -9.91 -4.50
N ARG A 136 11.98 -10.49 -3.67
CA ARG A 136 10.76 -11.20 -4.07
C ARG A 136 9.54 -10.28 -4.13
N GLN A 137 8.65 -10.55 -5.09
CA GLN A 137 7.35 -9.88 -5.22
C GLN A 137 6.25 -10.70 -4.55
N TYR A 138 5.38 -10.04 -3.81
CA TYR A 138 4.29 -10.67 -3.07
C TYR A 138 2.94 -10.05 -3.42
N LEU A 139 1.91 -10.88 -3.36
CA LEU A 139 0.49 -10.51 -3.43
C LEU A 139 -0.16 -10.81 -2.09
N PHE A 140 -0.65 -9.78 -1.42
CA PHE A 140 -1.50 -9.91 -0.24
C PHE A 140 -2.96 -9.73 -0.63
N VAL A 141 -3.81 -10.68 -0.25
CA VAL A 141 -5.25 -10.63 -0.48
C VAL A 141 -6.01 -10.77 0.82
N ILE A 142 -7.16 -10.10 0.89
CA ILE A 142 -8.21 -10.40 1.86
C ILE A 142 -9.32 -11.14 1.12
N THR A 143 -9.75 -12.27 1.68
CA THR A 143 -10.85 -13.06 1.16
C THR A 143 -12.02 -13.16 2.14
N HIS A 144 -13.22 -13.33 1.58
CA HIS A 144 -14.44 -13.67 2.30
C HIS A 144 -15.19 -14.73 1.51
N ASN A 145 -15.50 -15.87 2.13
CA ASN A 145 -16.13 -17.03 1.48
C ASN A 145 -15.48 -17.35 0.12
N THR A 146 -14.14 -17.54 0.14
CA THR A 146 -13.28 -17.84 -1.02
C THR A 146 -13.13 -16.75 -2.10
N ARG A 147 -13.80 -15.60 -1.98
CA ARG A 147 -13.66 -14.50 -2.94
C ARG A 147 -12.63 -13.49 -2.45
N VAL A 148 -11.69 -13.11 -3.32
CA VAL A 148 -10.82 -11.95 -3.08
C VAL A 148 -11.68 -10.69 -3.12
N ILE A 149 -11.62 -9.90 -2.05
CA ILE A 149 -12.42 -8.68 -1.88
C ILE A 149 -11.56 -7.42 -1.73
N ALA A 150 -10.27 -7.59 -1.43
CA ALA A 150 -9.25 -6.55 -1.52
C ALA A 150 -7.87 -7.18 -1.74
N GLU A 151 -6.98 -6.47 -2.41
CA GLU A 151 -5.61 -6.92 -2.64
C GLU A 151 -4.59 -5.78 -2.69
N THR A 152 -3.32 -6.14 -2.52
CA THR A 152 -2.17 -5.29 -2.84
C THR A 152 -0.97 -6.15 -3.21
N LYS A 153 -0.10 -5.58 -4.05
CA LYS A 153 1.24 -6.12 -4.28
C LYS A 153 2.25 -5.38 -3.43
N PHE A 154 3.32 -6.04 -3.02
CA PHE A 154 4.47 -5.42 -2.36
C PHE A 154 5.74 -6.23 -2.66
N VAL A 155 6.89 -5.70 -2.28
CA VAL A 155 8.20 -6.32 -2.48
C VAL A 155 8.95 -6.30 -1.17
N ILE A 156 9.61 -7.41 -0.85
CA ILE A 156 10.64 -7.44 0.20
C ILE A 156 11.99 -7.33 -0.51
N LYS A 157 12.73 -6.27 -0.19
CA LYS A 157 14.03 -5.93 -0.78
C LYS A 157 15.17 -6.52 0.03
N GLU A 158 16.34 -6.59 -0.61
CA GLU A 158 17.61 -6.91 0.05
C GLU A 158 17.81 -6.04 1.31
N SER A 159 18.21 -6.67 2.41
CA SER A 159 18.48 -5.93 3.65
C SER A 159 19.65 -4.96 3.43
N PRO A 160 19.64 -3.76 4.04
CA PRO A 160 20.76 -2.83 3.92
C PRO A 160 22.09 -3.44 4.38
N GLN A 161 22.05 -4.32 5.39
CA GLN A 161 23.22 -5.02 5.93
C GLN A 161 23.77 -6.04 4.93
N HIS A 162 22.93 -6.92 4.38
CA HIS A 162 23.37 -7.87 3.32
C HIS A 162 23.98 -7.14 2.13
N ARG A 163 23.37 -6.03 1.72
CA ARG A 163 23.92 -5.21 0.64
C ARG A 163 25.30 -4.67 0.97
N ALA A 164 25.51 -4.21 2.20
CA ALA A 164 26.80 -3.68 2.64
C ALA A 164 27.87 -4.78 2.69
N ASP A 165 27.53 -5.95 3.22
CA ASP A 165 28.43 -7.10 3.34
C ASP A 165 28.88 -7.60 1.96
N ARG A 166 27.92 -7.77 1.04
CA ARG A 166 28.20 -8.12 -0.36
C ARG A 166 29.10 -7.10 -1.05
N GLN A 167 28.85 -5.80 -0.87
CA GLN A 167 29.70 -4.76 -1.43
C GLN A 167 31.12 -4.77 -0.82
N ALA A 168 31.27 -5.11 0.46
CA ALA A 168 32.56 -5.23 1.11
C ALA A 168 33.35 -6.43 0.55
N GLU A 169 32.69 -7.56 0.34
CA GLU A 169 33.27 -8.76 -0.27
C GLU A 169 33.71 -8.50 -1.72
N GLU A 170 32.85 -7.92 -2.54
CA GLU A 170 33.18 -7.55 -3.92
C GLU A 170 34.40 -6.62 -3.99
N ARG A 171 34.53 -5.67 -3.04
CA ARG A 171 35.70 -4.79 -2.93
C ARG A 171 36.96 -5.54 -2.49
N ALA A 172 36.85 -6.50 -1.59
CA ALA A 172 37.98 -7.32 -1.14
C ALA A 172 38.51 -8.19 -2.29
N LEU A 173 37.61 -8.83 -3.05
CA LEU A 173 37.96 -9.62 -4.23
C LEU A 173 38.69 -8.77 -5.28
N ARG A 174 38.14 -7.59 -5.60
CA ARG A 174 38.78 -6.65 -6.55
C ARG A 174 40.17 -6.21 -6.10
N LYS A 175 40.37 -5.95 -4.80
CA LYS A 175 41.69 -5.58 -4.27
C LYS A 175 42.69 -6.74 -4.30
N GLY A 176 42.25 -7.96 -4.01
CA GLY A 176 43.07 -9.16 -4.08
C GLY A 176 43.50 -9.52 -5.51
N SER A 177 42.67 -9.22 -6.51
CA SER A 177 43.02 -9.46 -7.93
C SER A 177 44.04 -8.46 -8.51
N VAL A 178 44.28 -7.32 -7.86
CA VAL A 178 45.18 -6.26 -8.35
C VAL A 178 46.63 -6.45 -7.86
N VAL A 179 46.87 -7.33 -6.89
CA VAL A 179 48.21 -7.63 -6.35
C VAL A 179 48.69 -8.98 -6.89
N ASN A 180 49.02 -9.04 -8.18
CA ASN A 180 49.78 -10.14 -8.80
C ASN A 180 50.37 -9.64 -10.13
N PHE A 181 51.38 -8.77 -10.07
CA PHE A 181 52.35 -8.52 -11.14
C PHE A 181 53.68 -8.07 -10.53
#